data_AF-D8PGL0-F1
#
_entry.id   AF-D8PGL0-F1
#
_cell.length_a   1.000
_cell.length_b   1.000
_cell.length_c   1.000
_cell.angle_alpha   90.00
_cell.angle_beta   90.00
_cell.angle_gamma   90.00
#
_symmetry.space_group_name_H-M   'P 1'
#
loop_
_entity.id
_entity.type
_entity.pdbx_description
1 polymer ?
#
loop_
_entity_poly.entity_id
_entity_poly.type
_entity_poly.pdbx_seq_one_letter_code
_entity_poly.pdbx_strand_id
1 'polypeptide(L)'
;MRTAQETALAKHITEWVKRGRSTNGVDVPDFSEDTDLIAAGILDSRGFIEMMLEVEQQTGNRIDLNDIDPSEFTTIKGLCRCAMSQASPC
;
A
#
# COMPACT_ATOMS: atom_id res chain seq x y z
N MET A 1 -16.46 -12.48 -1.21
CA MET A 1 -16.23 -11.37 -2.16
C MET A 1 -15.15 -10.41 -1.70
N ARG A 2 -14.98 -10.13 -0.39
CA ARG A 2 -13.92 -9.27 0.16
C ARG A 2 -12.52 -9.61 -0.38
N THR A 3 -12.09 -10.87 -0.25
CA THR A 3 -10.73 -11.35 -0.61
C THR A 3 -10.31 -11.07 -2.06
N ALA A 4 -11.25 -11.11 -3.02
CA ALA A 4 -10.95 -10.85 -4.42
C ALA A 4 -10.69 -9.36 -4.69
N GLN A 5 -11.40 -8.47 -3.99
CA GLN A 5 -11.15 -7.03 -4.06
C GLN A 5 -9.81 -6.68 -3.40
N GLU A 6 -9.43 -7.39 -2.33
CA GLU A 6 -8.13 -7.19 -1.66
C GLU A 6 -6.97 -7.53 -2.59
N THR A 7 -7.04 -8.68 -3.27
CA THR A 7 -6.01 -9.08 -4.23
C THR A 7 -5.93 -8.13 -5.42
N ALA A 8 -7.08 -7.64 -5.92
CA ALA A 8 -7.08 -6.67 -7.02
C ALA A 8 -6.44 -5.34 -6.61
N LEU A 9 -6.74 -4.86 -5.40
CA LEU A 9 -6.15 -3.65 -4.84
C LEU A 9 -4.65 -3.82 -4.61
N ALA A 10 -4.23 -4.89 -3.95
CA ALA A 10 -2.82 -5.16 -3.67
C ALA A 10 -1.99 -5.25 -4.96
N LYS A 11 -2.54 -5.89 -6.00
CA LYS A 11 -1.93 -5.92 -7.33
C LYS A 11 -1.83 -4.52 -7.96
N HIS A 12 -2.89 -3.72 -7.88
CA HIS A 12 -2.87 -2.34 -8.39
C HIS A 12 -1.80 -1.48 -7.70
N ILE A 13 -1.73 -1.55 -6.37
CA ILE A 13 -0.76 -0.78 -5.57
C ILE A 13 0.66 -1.26 -5.85
N THR A 14 0.88 -2.57 -6.00
CA THR A 14 2.19 -3.12 -6.39
C THR A 14 2.68 -2.52 -7.70
N GLU A 15 1.81 -2.50 -8.71
CA GLU A 15 2.15 -1.91 -10.01
C GLU A 15 2.33 -0.38 -9.92
N TRP A 16 1.56 0.29 -9.07
CA TRP A 16 1.73 1.72 -8.80
C TRP A 16 3.10 2.02 -8.17
N VAL A 17 3.52 1.25 -7.17
CA VAL A 17 4.84 1.39 -6.52
C VAL A 17 5.95 1.16 -7.54
N LYS A 18 5.85 0.11 -8.36
CA LYS A 18 6.82 -0.18 -9.42
C LYS A 18 6.94 1.00 -10.39
N ARG A 19 5.82 1.51 -10.91
CA ARG A 19 5.81 2.67 -11.82
C ARG A 19 6.35 3.95 -11.19
N GLY A 20 6.00 4.22 -9.93
CA GLY A 20 6.41 5.43 -9.20
C GLY A 20 7.88 5.44 -8.77
N ARG A 21 8.58 4.30 -8.87
CA ARG A 21 9.99 4.14 -8.48
C ARG A 21 10.91 3.76 -9.65
N SER A 22 10.36 3.37 -10.79
CA SER A 22 11.07 3.30 -12.07
C SER A 22 11.40 4.71 -12.58
N THR A 23 12.40 5.34 -11.97
CA THR A 23 13.00 6.59 -12.42
C THR A 23 14.34 6.25 -13.09
N ASN A 24 14.49 6.61 -14.37
CA ASN A 24 15.72 6.43 -15.17
C ASN A 24 16.14 5.00 -15.54
N GLY A 25 15.20 4.05 -15.65
CA GLY A 25 15.50 2.70 -16.16
C GLY A 25 16.20 1.78 -15.15
N VAL A 26 16.24 2.16 -13.87
CA VAL A 26 16.55 1.24 -12.78
C VAL A 26 15.27 0.49 -12.45
N ASP A 27 15.28 -0.83 -12.66
CA ASP A 27 14.20 -1.70 -12.24
C ASP A 27 14.11 -1.71 -10.72
N VAL A 28 12.89 -1.56 -10.20
CA VAL A 28 12.63 -1.71 -8.77
C VAL A 28 12.93 -3.16 -8.41
N PRO A 29 13.68 -3.45 -7.33
CA PRO A 29 13.94 -4.82 -6.92
C PRO A 29 12.62 -5.58 -6.80
N ASP A 30 12.58 -6.86 -7.19
CA ASP A 30 11.38 -7.65 -7.06
C ASP A 30 11.02 -7.80 -5.57
N PHE A 31 9.76 -7.56 -5.22
CA PHE A 31 9.27 -7.56 -3.84
C PHE A 31 7.88 -8.20 -3.77
N SER A 32 7.61 -8.86 -2.63
CA SER A 32 6.29 -9.43 -2.31
C SER A 32 5.37 -8.39 -1.67
N GLU A 33 4.06 -8.59 -1.75
CA GLU A 33 3.03 -7.76 -1.09
C GLU A 33 3.16 -7.75 0.45
N ASP A 34 3.83 -8.77 1.02
CA ASP A 34 4.16 -8.90 2.45
C ASP A 34 5.50 -8.22 2.82
N THR A 35 6.21 -7.61 1.86
CA THR A 35 7.50 -6.93 2.11
C THR A 35 7.25 -5.60 2.80
N ASP A 36 7.99 -5.32 3.87
CA ASP A 36 8.04 -3.98 4.46
C ASP A 36 8.79 -3.05 3.49
N LEU A 37 8.04 -2.21 2.79
CA LEU A 37 8.56 -1.37 1.72
C LEU A 37 9.46 -0.24 2.25
N ILE A 38 9.30 0.16 3.51
CA ILE A 38 10.13 1.18 4.14
C ILE A 38 11.46 0.57 4.57
N ALA A 39 11.41 -0.56 5.27
CA ALA A 39 12.61 -1.27 5.72
C ALA A 39 13.45 -1.78 4.53
N ALA A 40 12.79 -2.17 3.43
CA ALA A 40 13.46 -2.54 2.18
C ALA A 40 14.04 -1.36 1.39
N GLY A 41 13.77 -0.11 1.81
CA GLY A 41 14.22 1.10 1.11
C GLY A 41 13.52 1.34 -0.24
N ILE A 42 12.37 0.70 -0.48
CA ILE A 42 11.56 0.87 -1.69
C ILE A 42 10.72 2.15 -1.59
N LEU A 43 10.23 2.45 -0.38
CA LEU A 43 9.51 3.66 -0.05
C LEU A 43 10.21 4.43 1.06
N ASP A 44 10.48 5.71 0.82
CA ASP A 44 10.76 6.66 1.89
C ASP A 44 9.46 7.09 2.60
N SER A 45 9.59 7.86 3.68
CA SER A 45 8.46 8.40 4.45
C SER A 45 7.40 9.10 3.59
N ARG A 46 7.82 9.89 2.59
CA ARG A 46 6.89 10.54 1.65
C ARG A 46 6.19 9.54 0.75
N GLY A 47 6.95 8.56 0.25
CA GLY A 47 6.44 7.51 -0.61
C GLY A 47 5.39 6.65 0.05
N PHE A 48 5.56 6.41 1.35
CA PHE A 48 4.58 5.72 2.17
C PHE A 48 3.26 6.49 2.28
N ILE A 49 3.30 7.80 2.54
CA ILE A 49 2.08 8.64 2.57
C ILE A 49 1.39 8.68 1.20
N GLU A 50 2.15 8.78 0.10
CA GLU A 50 1.58 8.71 -1.26
C GLU A 50 0.88 7.37 -1.52
N MET A 51 1.47 6.26 -1.07
CA MET A 51 0.85 4.92 -1.17
C MET A 51 -0.46 4.84 -0.40
N MET A 52 -0.51 5.40 0.81
CA MET A 52 -1.76 5.46 1.57
C MET A 52 -2.86 6.21 0.82
N LEU A 53 -2.54 7.40 0.31
CA LEU A 53 -3.50 8.22 -0.45
C LEU A 53 -3.98 7.50 -1.72
N GLU A 54 -3.12 6.73 -2.38
CA GLU A 54 -3.52 5.90 -3.52
C GLU A 54 -4.52 4.83 -3.08
N VAL A 55 -4.25 4.12 -1.97
CA VAL A 55 -5.18 3.11 -1.42
C VAL A 55 -6.54 3.73 -1.04
N GLU A 56 -6.53 4.89 -0.38
CA GLU A 56 -7.75 5.62 -0.01
C GLU A 56 -8.55 6.03 -1.26
N GLN A 57 -7.89 6.50 -2.33
CA GLN A 57 -8.56 6.84 -3.59
C GLN A 57 -9.19 5.64 -4.29
N GLN A 58 -8.52 4.47 -4.27
CA GLN A 58 -9.05 3.26 -4.91
C GLN A 58 -10.22 2.64 -4.12
N THR A 59 -10.24 2.81 -2.80
CA THR A 59 -11.24 2.18 -1.92
C THR A 59 -12.37 3.11 -1.51
N GLY A 60 -12.13 4.43 -1.51
CA GLY A 60 -13.01 5.43 -0.92
C GLY A 60 -13.02 5.43 0.62
N ASN A 61 -12.18 4.60 1.25
CA ASN A 61 -12.11 4.46 2.70
C ASN A 61 -10.88 5.18 3.23
N ARG A 62 -11.03 5.89 4.34
CA ARG A 62 -9.91 6.55 5.02
C ARG A 62 -9.15 5.55 5.88
N ILE A 63 -7.82 5.60 5.83
CA ILE A 63 -6.95 4.79 6.67
C ILE A 63 -6.65 5.59 7.92
N ASP A 64 -7.20 5.16 9.06
CA ASP A 64 -6.82 5.70 10.36
C ASP A 64 -5.57 4.97 10.86
N LEU A 65 -4.49 5.70 11.08
CA LEU A 65 -3.22 5.17 11.61
C LEU A 65 -3.13 5.27 13.14
N ASN A 66 -4.06 5.94 13.83
CA ASN A 66 -3.96 6.14 15.28
C ASN A 66 -4.01 4.83 16.07
N ASP A 67 -4.65 3.79 15.51
CA ASP A 67 -4.87 2.50 16.18
C ASP A 67 -4.14 1.33 15.47
N ILE A 68 -3.28 1.61 14.49
CA ILE A 68 -2.55 0.57 13.75
C ILE A 68 -1.07 0.62 14.06
N ASP A 69 -0.49 -0.53 14.37
CA ASP A 69 0.95 -0.65 14.51
C ASP A 69 1.65 -0.38 13.16
N PRO A 70 2.74 0.42 13.13
CA PRO A 70 3.51 0.67 11.92
C PRO A 70 3.91 -0.58 11.15
N SER A 71 4.28 -1.65 11.85
CA SER A 71 4.66 -2.91 11.22
C SER A 71 3.51 -3.62 10.51
N GLU A 72 2.24 -3.29 10.84
CA GLU A 72 1.06 -3.87 10.21
C GLU A 72 0.62 -3.13 8.94
N PHE A 73 1.12 -1.91 8.68
CA PHE A 73 0.72 -1.11 7.51
C PHE A 73 1.85 -0.76 6.54
N THR A 74 3.11 -1.09 6.86
CA THR A 74 4.26 -0.88 5.97
C THR A 74 4.33 -1.86 4.80
N THR A 75 3.48 -2.89 4.82
CA THR A 75 3.29 -3.85 3.73
C THR A 75 2.06 -3.50 2.89
N ILE A 76 2.09 -3.80 1.59
CA ILE A 76 0.95 -3.56 0.69
C ILE A 76 -0.28 -4.31 1.17
N LYS A 77 -0.09 -5.58 1.54
CA LYS A 77 -1.17 -6.45 2.01
C LYS A 77 -1.79 -5.94 3.31
N GLY A 78 -0.95 -5.53 4.27
CA GLY A 78 -1.39 -4.96 5.53
C GLY A 78 -2.20 -3.68 5.31
N LEU A 79 -1.69 -2.77 4.49
CA LEU A 79 -2.36 -1.51 4.17
C LEU A 79 -3.71 -1.72 3.47
N CYS A 80 -3.76 -2.61 2.47
CA CYS A 80 -5.00 -2.97 1.79
C CYS A 80 -6.02 -3.53 2.79
N ARG A 81 -5.60 -4.48 3.63
CA ARG A 81 -6.46 -5.07 4.68
C ARG A 81 -7.03 -3.99 5.60
N CYS A 82 -6.22 -3.03 6.01
CA CYS A 82 -6.65 -1.92 6.87
C CYS A 82 -7.70 -1.05 6.17
N ALA A 83 -7.48 -0.66 4.91
CA ALA A 83 -8.44 0.14 4.15
C ALA A 83 -9.79 -0.55 3.90
N MET A 84 -9.82 -1.88 3.82
CA MET A 84 -11.08 -2.63 3.64
C MET A 84 -11.74 -3.08 4.94
N SER A 85 -10.97 -3.15 6.03
CA SER A 85 -11.48 -3.45 7.37
C SER A 85 -12.10 -2.21 8.02
N GLN A 86 -11.45 -1.05 7.86
CA GLN A 86 -11.93 0.24 8.33
C GLN A 86 -12.88 0.86 7.31
N ALA A 87 -14.06 0.25 7.15
CA ALA A 87 -15.15 0.86 6.38
C ALA A 87 -15.76 2.02 7.17
N SER A 88 -15.01 3.11 7.32
CA SER A 88 -15.55 4.41 7.74
C SER A 88 -15.83 5.19 6.45
N PRO A 89 -17.10 5.24 5.99
CA PRO A 89 -17.45 5.98 4.79
C PRO A 89 -17.16 7.48 4.99
N CYS A 90 -16.67 8.13 3.93
CA CYS A 90 -16.51 9.58 3.87
C CYS A 90 -17.87 10.30 3.88
#